data_AF-A0A962GT63-F1
#
_entry.id   AF-A0A962GT63-F1
#
_cell.length_a   1.000
_cell.length_b   1.000
_cell.length_c   1.000
_cell.angle_alpha   90.00
_cell.angle_beta   90.00
_cell.angle_gamma   90.00
#
_symmetry.space_group_name_H-M   'P 1'
#
loop_
_entity.id
_entity.type
_entity.pdbx_description
1 polymer ?
#
loop_
_entity_poly.entity_id
_entity_poly.type
_entity_poly.pdbx_seq_one_letter_code
_entity_poly.pdbx_strand_id
1 'polypeptide(L)'
;ASNLPQVSSPLTMLDDKSIRAIAGCDAGSIGVKGLNCQIIVDRAVAVMSDFVTGANEDGKHLTGVNWDRDAKFNQVEDLRNIQVGDPSPDGKGTIEIARGIEVGHIFQLGEVYTQAMNAVILNEDGHSQAMTMGCYGIGVSRVVAAAIEQNHDEKGIVWPQQIAPFAVAILPMNMKKSERVKEYAEKLYNELVANGIEVFFDDRPIRPGVMFADAELLGIPHQITIGDRSLDDGEVEYKSRKDMQNTRVKIDEIVNSIKSLVAGS
;
A
#
# COMPACT_ATOMS: atom_id res chain seq x y z
N ALA A 1 -2.19 -20.82 11.80
CA ALA A 1 -3.07 -21.82 12.44
C ALA A 1 -4.07 -22.44 11.46
N SER A 2 -4.82 -21.69 10.64
CA SER A 2 -5.80 -22.27 9.70
C SER A 2 -5.21 -23.20 8.62
N ASN A 3 -3.89 -23.22 8.47
CA ASN A 3 -3.13 -24.12 7.62
C ASN A 3 -2.86 -25.49 8.27
N LEU A 4 -3.17 -25.66 9.56
CA LEU A 4 -2.95 -26.91 10.28
C LEU A 4 -4.11 -27.89 9.99
N PRO A 5 -3.85 -29.16 9.65
CA PRO A 5 -4.89 -30.14 9.32
C PRO A 5 -5.96 -30.34 10.40
N GLN A 6 -5.60 -30.06 11.65
CA GLN A 6 -6.47 -30.26 12.80
C GLN A 6 -7.32 -29.04 13.15
N VAL A 7 -7.13 -27.94 12.42
CA VAL A 7 -7.88 -26.70 12.61
C VAL A 7 -8.87 -26.56 11.46
N SER A 8 -10.16 -26.50 11.78
CA SER A 8 -11.20 -26.24 10.78
C SER A 8 -10.99 -24.89 10.09
N SER A 9 -11.31 -24.84 8.79
CA SER A 9 -11.32 -23.62 8.00
C SER A 9 -12.78 -23.25 7.64
N PRO A 10 -13.25 -22.03 7.95
CA PRO A 10 -12.52 -20.93 8.57
C PRO A 10 -12.25 -21.16 10.07
N LEU A 11 -11.11 -20.65 10.55
CA LEU A 11 -10.81 -20.61 11.98
C LEU A 11 -11.76 -19.60 12.64
N THR A 12 -12.54 -20.08 13.61
CA THR A 12 -13.46 -19.25 14.40
C THR A 12 -13.25 -19.52 15.88
N MET A 13 -13.45 -18.50 16.70
CA MET A 13 -13.53 -18.70 18.15
C MET A 13 -14.78 -19.52 18.49
N LEU A 14 -14.69 -20.33 19.55
CA LEU A 14 -15.84 -21.03 20.09
C LEU A 14 -16.79 -20.05 20.79
N ASP A 15 -18.09 -20.37 20.77
CA ASP A 15 -19.08 -19.68 21.60
C ASP A 15 -19.05 -20.17 23.06
N ASP A 16 -19.64 -19.38 23.97
CA ASP A 16 -19.65 -19.67 25.41
C ASP A 16 -20.25 -21.05 25.74
N LYS A 17 -21.27 -21.46 24.98
CA LYS A 17 -21.94 -22.76 25.18
C LYS A 17 -20.97 -23.91 24.86
N SER A 18 -20.25 -23.81 23.76
CA SER A 18 -19.26 -24.81 23.33
C SER A 18 -18.06 -24.83 24.26
N ILE A 19 -17.61 -23.66 24.73
CA ILE A 19 -16.56 -23.54 25.74
C ILE A 19 -16.97 -24.27 27.02
N ARG A 20 -18.16 -24.00 27.58
CA ARG A 20 -18.64 -24.69 28.80
C ARG A 20 -18.78 -26.19 28.59
N ALA A 21 -19.20 -26.65 27.41
CA ALA A 21 -19.32 -28.06 27.10
C ALA A 21 -17.96 -28.79 27.07
N ILE A 22 -16.88 -28.12 26.68
CA ILE A 22 -15.54 -28.71 26.56
C ILE A 22 -14.72 -28.52 27.83
N ALA A 23 -14.69 -27.29 28.37
CA ALA A 23 -13.83 -26.90 29.47
C ALA A 23 -14.53 -26.90 30.84
N GLY A 24 -15.86 -26.95 30.88
CA GLY A 24 -16.63 -26.92 32.14
C GLY A 24 -16.70 -25.56 32.84
N CYS A 25 -16.15 -24.51 32.23
CA CYS A 25 -16.07 -23.15 32.78
C CYS A 25 -16.26 -22.08 31.69
N ASP A 26 -16.27 -20.81 32.08
CA ASP A 26 -16.23 -19.65 31.19
C ASP A 26 -14.82 -19.38 30.63
N ALA A 27 -14.77 -18.64 29.51
CA ALA A 27 -13.54 -18.36 28.76
C ALA A 27 -12.37 -17.81 29.60
N GLY A 28 -12.67 -17.00 30.61
CA GLY A 28 -11.65 -16.40 31.49
C GLY A 28 -10.98 -17.36 32.46
N SER A 29 -11.44 -18.62 32.56
CA SER A 29 -10.91 -19.61 33.51
C SER A 29 -10.44 -20.91 32.84
N ILE A 30 -10.37 -20.94 31.51
CA ILE A 30 -9.90 -22.09 30.74
C ILE A 30 -8.40 -22.29 30.97
N GLY A 31 -7.98 -23.53 31.18
CA GLY A 31 -6.58 -23.91 31.16
C GLY A 31 -6.32 -25.31 30.61
N VAL A 32 -5.04 -25.66 30.54
CA VAL A 32 -4.57 -26.84 29.80
C VAL A 32 -4.61 -28.15 30.62
N LYS A 33 -4.77 -28.05 31.94
CA LYS A 33 -4.79 -29.23 32.81
C LYS A 33 -6.14 -29.95 32.74
N GLY A 34 -6.12 -31.21 32.30
CA GLY A 34 -7.32 -32.05 32.23
C GLY A 34 -8.30 -31.71 31.08
N LEU A 35 -7.89 -30.83 30.16
CA LEU A 35 -8.70 -30.47 29.00
C LEU A 35 -8.67 -31.62 27.97
N ASN A 36 -9.83 -32.20 27.66
CA ASN A 36 -9.93 -33.35 26.75
C ASN A 36 -10.16 -32.90 25.29
N CYS A 37 -9.18 -32.21 24.72
CA CYS A 37 -9.17 -31.81 23.32
C CYS A 37 -7.73 -31.76 22.79
N GLN A 38 -7.59 -31.50 21.49
CA GLN A 38 -6.27 -31.28 20.91
C GLN A 38 -5.71 -29.93 21.37
N ILE A 39 -4.53 -29.97 21.99
CA ILE A 39 -3.79 -28.80 22.48
C ILE A 39 -2.58 -28.58 21.58
N ILE A 40 -2.61 -27.50 20.81
CA ILE A 40 -1.48 -27.03 19.99
C ILE A 40 -0.94 -25.78 20.68
N VAL A 41 0.36 -25.76 20.99
CA VAL A 41 0.99 -24.65 21.72
C VAL A 41 1.96 -23.90 20.82
N ASP A 42 2.12 -22.60 21.07
CA ASP A 42 3.15 -21.79 20.43
C ASP A 42 4.55 -22.24 20.89
N ARG A 43 5.57 -22.08 20.03
CA ARG A 43 6.98 -22.33 20.38
C ARG A 43 7.41 -21.66 21.69
N ALA A 44 6.95 -20.44 21.97
CA ALA A 44 7.28 -19.73 23.20
C ALA A 44 6.61 -20.36 24.44
N VAL A 45 5.41 -20.93 24.28
CA VAL A 45 4.65 -21.57 25.36
C VAL A 45 5.20 -22.96 25.69
N ALA A 46 5.69 -23.70 24.69
CA ALA A 46 6.25 -25.03 24.85
C ALA A 46 7.46 -25.09 25.81
N VAL A 47 8.21 -23.99 25.93
CA VAL A 47 9.41 -23.89 26.78
C VAL A 47 9.14 -23.23 28.14
N MET A 48 7.89 -22.87 28.44
CA MET A 48 7.53 -22.29 29.73
C MET A 48 7.60 -23.33 30.86
N SER A 49 7.94 -22.86 32.05
CA SER A 49 7.90 -23.62 33.30
C SER A 49 7.22 -22.79 34.39
N ASP A 50 6.69 -23.45 35.41
CA ASP A 50 6.02 -22.84 36.56
C ASP A 50 4.95 -21.78 36.18
N PHE A 51 4.26 -21.99 35.07
CA PHE A 51 3.37 -21.00 34.48
C PHE A 51 2.00 -20.97 35.16
N VAL A 52 1.24 -19.91 34.86
CA VAL A 52 -0.13 -19.70 35.31
C VAL A 52 -1.09 -20.04 34.18
N THR A 53 -2.15 -20.78 34.48
CA THR A 53 -3.21 -21.13 33.53
C THR A 53 -4.55 -21.20 34.25
N GLY A 54 -5.67 -21.11 33.55
CA GLY A 54 -6.99 -21.28 34.16
C GLY A 54 -7.15 -22.66 34.82
N ALA A 55 -8.01 -22.76 35.83
CA ALA A 55 -8.21 -24.02 36.54
C ALA A 55 -9.29 -24.93 35.92
N ASN A 56 -9.90 -24.51 34.80
CA ASN A 56 -11.14 -25.10 34.28
C ASN A 56 -12.28 -25.05 35.32
N GLU A 57 -12.26 -24.02 36.17
CA GLU A 57 -13.28 -23.70 37.18
C GLU A 57 -13.43 -22.17 37.26
N ASP A 58 -14.67 -21.67 37.23
CA ASP A 58 -14.94 -20.23 37.16
C ASP A 58 -14.27 -19.45 38.30
N GLY A 59 -13.50 -18.44 37.92
CA GLY A 59 -12.83 -17.53 38.85
C GLY A 59 -11.53 -18.08 39.47
N LYS A 60 -11.02 -19.22 39.00
CA LYS A 60 -9.81 -19.84 39.54
C LYS A 60 -8.70 -20.05 38.52
N HIS A 61 -7.47 -20.00 39.01
CA HIS A 61 -6.25 -20.24 38.25
C HIS A 61 -5.33 -21.21 39.00
N LEU A 62 -4.55 -21.96 38.23
CA LEU A 62 -3.43 -22.77 38.71
C LEU A 62 -2.14 -21.98 38.55
N THR A 63 -1.22 -22.13 39.50
CA THR A 63 0.12 -21.51 39.46
C THR A 63 1.18 -22.59 39.58
N GLY A 64 2.39 -22.30 39.08
CA GLY A 64 3.49 -23.26 39.13
C GLY A 64 3.27 -24.48 38.24
N VAL A 65 2.43 -24.38 37.20
CA VAL A 65 2.12 -25.50 36.30
C VAL A 65 3.33 -25.81 35.42
N ASN A 66 3.61 -27.11 35.22
CA ASN A 66 4.69 -27.56 34.35
C ASN A 66 4.19 -28.55 33.32
N TRP A 67 4.72 -28.47 32.10
CA TRP A 67 4.54 -29.48 31.07
C TRP A 67 5.05 -30.85 31.57
N ASP A 68 4.45 -31.92 31.04
CA ASP A 68 4.65 -33.33 31.39
C ASP A 68 4.25 -33.75 32.81
N ARG A 69 4.45 -32.88 33.82
CA ARG A 69 4.03 -33.10 35.21
C ARG A 69 2.53 -32.87 35.40
N ASP A 70 2.01 -31.74 34.93
CA ASP A 70 0.63 -31.31 35.17
C ASP A 70 -0.25 -31.34 33.93
N ALA A 71 0.32 -31.08 32.75
CA ALA A 71 -0.39 -31.00 31.48
C ALA A 71 0.50 -31.46 30.33
N LYS A 72 -0.11 -31.87 29.22
CA LYS A 72 0.57 -32.25 27.98
C LYS A 72 -0.04 -31.51 26.81
N PHE A 73 0.76 -31.23 25.79
CA PHE A 73 0.30 -30.73 24.49
C PHE A 73 0.56 -31.77 23.42
N ASN A 74 -0.13 -31.65 22.28
CA ASN A 74 -0.04 -32.59 21.18
C ASN A 74 0.98 -32.16 20.11
N GLN A 75 1.15 -30.86 19.92
CA GLN A 75 1.92 -30.30 18.82
C GLN A 75 2.44 -28.90 19.18
N VAL A 76 3.65 -28.57 18.74
CA VAL A 76 4.24 -27.24 18.87
C VAL A 76 4.25 -26.59 17.50
N GLU A 77 3.69 -25.39 17.39
CA GLU A 77 3.58 -24.65 16.13
C GLU A 77 3.95 -23.18 16.31
N ASP A 78 4.13 -22.48 15.20
CA ASP A 78 4.27 -21.03 15.18
C ASP A 78 2.88 -20.39 15.11
N LEU A 79 2.36 -19.92 16.24
CA LEU A 79 0.95 -19.52 16.39
C LEU A 79 0.78 -18.04 16.69
N ARG A 80 1.75 -17.42 17.36
CA ARG A 80 1.68 -16.00 17.73
C ARG A 80 2.08 -15.10 16.56
N ASN A 81 1.62 -13.86 16.61
CA ASN A 81 2.20 -12.80 15.79
C ASN A 81 3.55 -12.38 16.38
N ILE A 82 4.49 -12.04 15.50
CA ILE A 82 5.74 -11.36 15.85
C ILE A 82 5.47 -9.97 16.46
N GLN A 83 6.39 -9.52 17.30
CA GLN A 83 6.38 -8.19 17.90
C GLN A 83 7.67 -7.42 17.55
N VAL A 84 7.62 -6.09 17.61
CA VAL A 84 8.81 -5.26 17.44
C VAL A 84 9.87 -5.65 18.47
N GLY A 85 11.10 -5.90 18.02
CA GLY A 85 12.20 -6.35 18.86
C GLY A 85 12.36 -7.86 19.00
N ASP A 86 11.41 -8.68 18.49
CA ASP A 86 11.63 -10.12 18.39
C ASP A 86 12.88 -10.42 17.55
N PRO A 87 13.65 -11.49 17.85
CA PRO A 87 14.77 -11.90 17.02
C PRO A 87 14.32 -12.23 15.59
N SER A 88 15.09 -11.79 14.61
CA SER A 88 14.83 -12.15 13.20
C SER A 88 14.94 -13.68 13.03
N PRO A 89 14.02 -14.32 12.28
CA PRO A 89 14.06 -15.77 12.05
C PRO A 89 15.27 -16.24 11.23
N ASP A 90 15.99 -15.33 10.57
CA ASP A 90 17.26 -15.63 9.88
C ASP A 90 18.51 -15.50 10.78
N GLY A 91 18.30 -15.20 12.07
CA GLY A 91 19.35 -15.04 13.08
C GLY A 91 20.10 -13.70 13.03
N LYS A 92 19.65 -12.73 12.23
CA LYS A 92 20.35 -11.44 12.05
C LYS A 92 19.47 -10.27 12.48
N GLY A 93 19.80 -9.69 13.64
CA GLY A 93 19.10 -8.51 14.15
C GLY A 93 17.72 -8.83 14.71
N THR A 94 16.86 -7.81 14.73
CA THR A 94 15.53 -7.85 15.33
C THR A 94 14.46 -7.34 14.37
N ILE A 95 13.23 -7.79 14.57
CA ILE A 95 12.06 -7.39 13.79
C ILE A 95 11.71 -5.91 14.04
N GLU A 96 11.55 -5.17 12.95
CA GLU A 96 10.85 -3.89 12.89
C GLU A 96 9.52 -4.06 12.14
N ILE A 97 8.50 -3.28 12.51
CA ILE A 97 7.18 -3.35 11.86
C ILE A 97 6.85 -1.98 11.25
N ALA A 98 6.67 -1.98 9.93
CA ALA A 98 6.18 -0.83 9.18
C ALA A 98 4.75 -1.06 8.69
N ARG A 99 4.04 0.03 8.40
CA ARG A 99 2.72 -0.04 7.75
C ARG A 99 2.92 0.02 6.24
N GLY A 100 2.22 -0.83 5.51
CA GLY A 100 2.25 -0.88 4.06
C GLY A 100 0.85 -1.09 3.48
N ILE A 101 0.64 -0.58 2.28
CA ILE A 101 -0.55 -0.87 1.48
C ILE A 101 -0.14 -1.92 0.45
N GLU A 102 -0.77 -3.09 0.49
CA GLU A 102 -0.54 -4.13 -0.50
C GLU A 102 -1.09 -3.68 -1.87
N VAL A 103 -0.21 -3.32 -2.80
CA VAL A 103 -0.58 -2.91 -4.16
C VAL A 103 -0.51 -4.04 -5.18
N GLY A 104 0.11 -5.17 -4.81
CA GLY A 104 0.18 -6.36 -5.64
C GLY A 104 0.58 -7.58 -4.84
N HIS A 105 0.29 -8.76 -5.40
CA HIS A 105 0.56 -10.05 -4.79
C HIS A 105 0.93 -11.05 -5.88
N ILE A 106 1.89 -11.91 -5.57
CA ILE A 106 2.29 -13.04 -6.42
C ILE A 106 2.07 -14.34 -5.66
N PHE A 107 1.46 -15.32 -6.32
CA PHE A 107 1.18 -16.63 -5.73
C PHE A 107 1.74 -17.75 -6.60
N GLN A 108 2.43 -18.70 -5.97
CA GLN A 108 2.68 -20.01 -6.54
C GLN A 108 1.47 -20.89 -6.22
N LEU A 109 0.54 -21.02 -7.17
CA LEU A 109 -0.69 -21.77 -6.98
C LEU A 109 -0.46 -23.28 -7.07
N GLY A 110 0.66 -23.71 -7.65
CA GLY A 110 0.95 -25.11 -7.88
C GLY A 110 -0.11 -25.72 -8.79
N GLU A 111 -0.65 -26.88 -8.40
CA GLU A 111 -1.62 -27.63 -9.21
C GLU A 111 -3.05 -27.58 -8.64
N VAL A 112 -3.31 -26.76 -7.61
CA VAL A 112 -4.58 -26.75 -6.86
C VAL A 112 -5.78 -26.58 -7.80
N TYR A 113 -5.69 -25.67 -8.76
CA TYR A 113 -6.76 -25.42 -9.73
C TYR A 113 -6.72 -26.40 -10.90
N THR A 114 -5.54 -26.76 -11.39
CA THR A 114 -5.41 -27.58 -12.60
C THR A 114 -5.80 -29.03 -12.34
N GLN A 115 -5.55 -29.57 -11.15
CA GLN A 115 -6.08 -30.87 -10.73
C GLN A 115 -7.61 -30.83 -10.64
N ALA A 116 -8.17 -29.81 -10.00
CA ALA A 116 -9.63 -29.68 -9.85
C ALA A 116 -10.36 -29.52 -11.20
N MET A 117 -9.73 -28.86 -12.18
CA MET A 117 -10.30 -28.59 -13.51
C MET A 117 -9.87 -29.60 -14.58
N ASN A 118 -9.05 -30.60 -14.26
CA ASN A 118 -8.43 -31.53 -15.21
C ASN A 118 -7.68 -30.83 -16.36
N ALA A 119 -6.94 -29.77 -16.04
CA ALA A 119 -6.13 -29.01 -16.99
C ALA A 119 -4.72 -29.63 -17.09
N VAL A 120 -4.60 -30.62 -17.97
CA VAL A 120 -3.40 -31.46 -18.11
C VAL A 120 -2.66 -31.24 -19.43
N ILE A 121 -1.35 -31.50 -19.42
CA ILE A 121 -0.47 -31.53 -20.59
C ILE A 121 0.30 -32.85 -20.64
N LEU A 122 0.83 -33.20 -21.82
CA LEU A 122 1.80 -34.28 -21.95
C LEU A 122 3.20 -33.75 -21.63
N ASN A 123 3.94 -34.42 -20.76
CA ASN A 123 5.33 -34.08 -20.47
C ASN A 123 6.29 -34.67 -21.54
N GLU A 124 7.58 -34.40 -21.39
CA GLU A 124 8.62 -34.87 -22.32
C GLU A 124 8.69 -36.40 -22.43
N ASP A 125 8.31 -37.12 -21.37
CA ASP A 125 8.25 -38.59 -21.32
C ASP A 125 6.95 -39.18 -21.90
N GLY A 126 6.00 -38.34 -22.32
CA GLY A 126 4.70 -38.79 -22.80
C GLY A 126 3.66 -39.06 -21.69
N HIS A 127 3.91 -38.62 -20.45
CA HIS A 127 2.98 -38.77 -19.34
C HIS A 127 2.06 -37.56 -19.18
N SER A 128 0.79 -37.81 -18.83
CA SER A 128 -0.16 -36.75 -18.48
C SER A 128 0.20 -36.15 -17.13
N GLN A 129 0.37 -34.84 -17.07
CA GLN A 129 0.65 -34.08 -15.84
C GLN A 129 -0.24 -32.83 -15.75
N ALA A 130 -0.64 -32.47 -14.54
CA ALA A 130 -1.35 -31.21 -14.31
C ALA A 130 -0.38 -30.03 -14.52
N MET A 131 -0.87 -28.95 -15.13
CA MET A 131 -0.02 -27.76 -15.30
C MET A 131 0.25 -27.08 -13.96
N THR A 132 1.50 -26.75 -13.68
CA THR A 132 1.86 -25.88 -12.55
C THR A 132 1.48 -24.42 -12.86
N MET A 133 0.78 -23.76 -11.95
CA MET A 133 0.31 -22.39 -12.11
C MET A 133 1.00 -21.40 -11.17
N GLY A 134 1.20 -20.19 -11.68
CA GLY A 134 1.44 -18.98 -10.90
C GLY A 134 0.37 -17.93 -11.21
N CYS A 135 0.11 -17.03 -10.26
CA CYS A 135 -0.79 -15.90 -10.46
C CYS A 135 -0.11 -14.61 -9.98
N TYR A 136 -0.34 -13.52 -10.71
CA TYR A 136 0.29 -12.22 -10.48
C TYR A 136 -0.80 -11.16 -10.56
N GLY A 137 -1.03 -10.44 -9.47
CA GLY A 137 -2.06 -9.43 -9.38
C GLY A 137 -1.50 -8.08 -8.96
N ILE A 138 -1.96 -7.01 -9.62
CA ILE A 138 -1.72 -5.62 -9.22
C ILE A 138 -3.07 -4.92 -9.11
N GLY A 139 -3.32 -4.28 -7.97
CA GLY A 139 -4.51 -3.46 -7.78
C GLY A 139 -4.35 -2.11 -8.46
N VAL A 140 -4.59 -2.01 -9.77
CA VAL A 140 -4.34 -0.79 -10.57
C VAL A 140 -4.97 0.46 -9.93
N SER A 141 -6.25 0.43 -9.56
CA SER A 141 -6.91 1.56 -8.89
C SER A 141 -6.33 1.83 -7.49
N ARG A 142 -5.85 0.79 -6.80
CA ARG A 142 -5.23 0.92 -5.48
C ARG A 142 -3.84 1.57 -5.56
N VAL A 143 -3.08 1.31 -6.63
CA VAL A 143 -1.77 1.96 -6.88
C VAL A 143 -1.94 3.48 -6.94
N VAL A 144 -2.99 3.97 -7.61
CA VAL A 144 -3.27 5.41 -7.67
C VAL A 144 -3.49 6.00 -6.27
N ALA A 145 -4.34 5.37 -5.45
CA ALA A 145 -4.58 5.83 -4.08
C ALA A 145 -3.32 5.72 -3.20
N ALA A 146 -2.55 4.64 -3.32
CA ALA A 146 -1.31 4.45 -2.57
C ALA A 146 -0.25 5.48 -2.95
N ALA A 147 -0.16 5.87 -4.22
CA ALA A 147 0.73 6.94 -4.66
C ALA A 147 0.36 8.29 -4.06
N ILE A 148 -0.94 8.61 -3.94
CA ILE A 148 -1.41 9.83 -3.26
C ILE A 148 -1.10 9.76 -1.76
N GLU A 149 -1.40 8.63 -1.10
CA GLU A 149 -1.15 8.45 0.33
C GLU A 149 0.33 8.68 0.69
N GLN A 150 1.24 8.22 -0.17
CA GLN A 150 2.68 8.41 0.01
C GLN A 150 3.18 9.79 -0.44
N ASN A 151 2.50 10.45 -1.37
CA ASN A 151 2.96 11.69 -2.01
C ASN A 151 1.84 12.76 -2.03
N HIS A 152 1.66 13.41 -0.88
CA HIS A 152 0.78 14.57 -0.74
C HIS A 152 1.35 15.55 0.30
N ASP A 153 0.81 16.76 0.33
CA ASP A 153 1.05 17.75 1.37
C ASP A 153 -0.27 18.46 1.74
N GLU A 154 -0.18 19.51 2.57
CA GLU A 154 -1.34 20.30 3.02
C GLU A 154 -2.12 20.96 1.88
N LYS A 155 -1.52 21.09 0.69
CA LYS A 155 -2.10 21.77 -0.47
C LYS A 155 -2.69 20.80 -1.50
N GLY A 156 -2.40 19.50 -1.38
CA GLY A 156 -3.00 18.45 -2.21
C GLY A 156 -2.01 17.41 -2.68
N ILE A 157 -2.28 16.85 -3.86
CA ILE A 157 -1.52 15.71 -4.39
C ILE A 157 -0.14 16.19 -4.87
N VAL A 158 0.88 15.34 -4.73
CA VAL A 158 2.21 15.53 -5.34
C VAL A 158 2.50 14.30 -6.19
N TRP A 159 2.10 14.31 -7.46
CA TRP A 159 2.25 13.14 -8.30
C TRP A 159 3.72 12.78 -8.56
N PRO A 160 4.10 11.49 -8.51
CA PRO A 160 5.24 11.02 -9.27
C PRO A 160 5.00 11.32 -10.75
N GLN A 161 6.03 11.84 -11.43
CA GLN A 161 5.91 12.38 -12.77
C GLN A 161 5.36 11.39 -13.80
N GLN A 162 5.68 10.11 -13.65
CA GLN A 162 5.31 9.04 -14.56
C GLN A 162 3.82 8.67 -14.53
N ILE A 163 3.10 9.09 -13.47
CA ILE A 163 1.66 8.81 -13.30
C ILE A 163 0.84 10.10 -13.09
N ALA A 164 1.46 11.26 -13.26
CA ALA A 164 0.74 12.53 -13.23
C ALA A 164 -0.26 12.60 -14.40
N PRO A 165 -1.45 13.17 -14.20
CA PRO A 165 -2.47 13.24 -15.26
C PRO A 165 -2.08 14.18 -16.42
N PHE A 166 -1.19 15.13 -16.13
CA PHE A 166 -0.54 16.02 -17.08
C PHE A 166 0.88 16.29 -16.56
N ALA A 167 1.82 16.55 -17.45
CA ALA A 167 3.17 16.92 -17.06
C ALA A 167 3.25 18.40 -16.62
N VAL A 168 2.50 19.27 -17.29
CA VAL A 168 2.60 20.73 -17.13
C VAL A 168 1.22 21.38 -17.07
N ALA A 169 1.05 22.36 -16.18
CA ALA A 169 -0.09 23.25 -16.12
C ALA A 169 0.30 24.66 -16.61
N ILE A 170 -0.45 25.20 -17.57
CA ILE A 170 -0.35 26.60 -18.00
C ILE A 170 -1.47 27.39 -17.34
N LEU A 171 -1.09 28.45 -16.61
CA LEU A 171 -1.96 29.28 -15.78
C LEU A 171 -1.94 30.73 -16.28
N PRO A 172 -2.76 31.08 -17.30
CA PRO A 172 -2.78 32.41 -17.89
C PRO A 172 -3.62 33.40 -17.06
N MET A 173 -2.95 34.34 -16.40
CA MET A 173 -3.60 35.36 -15.56
C MET A 173 -4.37 36.37 -16.41
N ASN A 174 -5.64 36.60 -16.06
CA ASN A 174 -6.51 37.59 -16.73
C ASN A 174 -6.59 37.43 -18.26
N MET A 175 -6.46 36.21 -18.78
CA MET A 175 -6.45 35.89 -20.22
C MET A 175 -7.58 36.57 -21.03
N LYS A 176 -8.80 36.68 -20.46
CA LYS A 176 -9.94 37.35 -21.12
C LYS A 176 -9.77 38.86 -21.34
N LYS A 177 -8.85 39.50 -20.61
CA LYS A 177 -8.62 40.95 -20.66
C LYS A 177 -7.30 41.32 -21.34
N SER A 178 -6.36 40.39 -21.43
CA SER A 178 -5.05 40.61 -22.06
C SER A 178 -4.91 39.70 -23.27
N GLU A 179 -5.02 40.29 -24.47
CA GLU A 179 -4.79 39.57 -25.73
C GLU A 179 -3.35 39.04 -25.79
N ARG A 180 -2.39 39.79 -25.24
CA ARG A 180 -0.98 39.36 -25.19
C ARG A 180 -0.77 38.11 -24.34
N VAL A 181 -1.40 38.04 -23.15
CA VAL A 181 -1.34 36.82 -22.31
C VAL A 181 -1.98 35.65 -23.05
N LYS A 182 -3.13 35.89 -23.69
CA LYS A 182 -3.85 34.88 -24.46
C LYS A 182 -3.01 34.33 -25.63
N GLU A 183 -2.49 35.20 -26.48
CA GLU A 183 -1.66 34.82 -27.63
C GLU A 183 -0.44 34.00 -27.20
N TYR A 184 0.27 34.45 -26.17
CA TYR A 184 1.46 33.76 -25.68
C TYR A 184 1.11 32.41 -25.02
N ALA A 185 0.06 32.34 -24.23
CA ALA A 185 -0.38 31.10 -23.58
C ALA A 185 -0.81 30.03 -24.60
N GLU A 186 -1.59 30.43 -25.62
CA GLU A 186 -1.99 29.53 -26.72
C GLU A 186 -0.78 29.08 -27.54
N LYS A 187 0.17 29.98 -27.82
CA LYS A 187 1.44 29.63 -28.48
C LYS A 187 2.23 28.59 -27.67
N LEU A 188 2.44 28.84 -26.38
CA LEU A 188 3.18 27.93 -25.50
C LEU A 188 2.51 26.56 -25.40
N TYR A 189 1.19 26.53 -25.27
CA TYR A 189 0.41 25.29 -25.28
C TYR A 189 0.68 24.48 -26.55
N ASN A 190 0.56 25.12 -27.73
CA ASN A 190 0.77 24.45 -29.01
C ASN A 190 2.22 23.94 -29.17
N GLU A 191 3.22 24.71 -28.71
CA GLU A 191 4.63 24.30 -28.77
C GLU A 191 4.92 23.09 -27.87
N LEU A 192 4.40 23.07 -26.64
CA LEU A 192 4.59 21.94 -25.73
C LEU A 192 3.87 20.68 -26.24
N VAL A 193 2.63 20.81 -26.71
CA VAL A 193 1.88 19.69 -27.30
C VAL A 193 2.57 19.16 -28.56
N ALA A 194 3.13 20.03 -29.41
CA ALA A 194 3.91 19.62 -30.58
C ALA A 194 5.20 18.83 -30.21
N ASN A 195 5.67 18.96 -28.97
CA ASN A 195 6.78 18.17 -28.42
C ASN A 195 6.30 16.91 -27.66
N GLY A 196 5.02 16.55 -27.75
CA GLY A 196 4.45 15.35 -27.11
C GLY A 196 4.23 15.48 -25.61
N ILE A 197 4.23 16.69 -25.07
CA ILE A 197 4.02 16.95 -23.64
C ILE A 197 2.53 17.07 -23.38
N GLU A 198 2.04 16.36 -22.37
CA GLU A 198 0.66 16.47 -21.90
C GLU A 198 0.49 17.75 -21.05
N VAL A 199 -0.34 18.67 -21.54
CA VAL A 199 -0.52 20.00 -20.95
C VAL A 199 -1.94 20.20 -20.45
N PHE A 200 -2.07 20.58 -19.19
CA PHE A 200 -3.29 21.17 -18.63
C PHE A 200 -3.29 22.67 -18.89
N PHE A 201 -4.34 23.18 -19.53
CA PHE A 201 -4.48 24.59 -19.86
C PHE A 201 -5.67 25.18 -19.11
N ASP A 202 -5.44 26.06 -18.13
CA ASP A 202 -6.51 26.65 -17.32
C ASP A 202 -7.06 27.93 -17.95
N ASP A 203 -7.99 27.79 -18.89
CA ASP A 203 -8.65 28.91 -19.59
C ASP A 203 -9.89 29.44 -18.87
N ARG A 204 -10.16 28.96 -17.65
CA ARG A 204 -11.39 29.26 -16.92
C ARG A 204 -11.42 30.73 -16.49
N PRO A 205 -12.58 31.40 -16.53
CA PRO A 205 -12.73 32.80 -16.09
C PRO A 205 -12.82 32.94 -14.57
N ILE A 206 -11.80 32.46 -13.86
CA ILE A 206 -11.74 32.46 -12.40
C ILE A 206 -10.66 33.41 -11.88
N ARG A 207 -10.71 33.72 -10.57
CA ARG A 207 -9.70 34.56 -9.93
C ARG A 207 -8.36 33.80 -9.82
N PRO A 208 -7.20 34.46 -9.97
CA PRO A 208 -5.89 33.81 -9.87
C PRO A 208 -5.69 32.98 -8.60
N GLY A 209 -6.18 33.46 -7.45
CA GLY A 209 -6.07 32.70 -6.20
C GLY A 209 -6.80 31.35 -6.23
N VAL A 210 -7.93 31.24 -6.92
CA VAL A 210 -8.67 29.98 -7.08
C VAL A 210 -7.96 29.08 -8.10
N MET A 211 -7.48 29.65 -9.19
CA MET A 211 -6.68 28.94 -10.21
C MET A 211 -5.44 28.30 -9.60
N PHE A 212 -4.69 29.02 -8.77
CA PHE A 212 -3.50 28.48 -8.11
C PHE A 212 -3.85 27.40 -7.08
N ALA A 213 -4.92 27.59 -6.30
CA ALA A 213 -5.37 26.57 -5.35
C ALA A 213 -5.79 25.26 -6.05
N ASP A 214 -6.54 25.36 -7.14
CA ASP A 214 -6.93 24.20 -7.95
C ASP A 214 -5.71 23.51 -8.57
N ALA A 215 -4.76 24.27 -9.13
CA ALA A 215 -3.54 23.72 -9.72
C ALA A 215 -2.65 23.01 -8.70
N GLU A 216 -2.53 23.57 -7.49
CA GLU A 216 -1.84 22.93 -6.36
C GLU A 216 -2.55 21.65 -5.91
N LEU A 217 -3.88 21.67 -5.83
CA LEU A 217 -4.70 20.53 -5.43
C LEU A 217 -4.61 19.36 -6.43
N LEU A 218 -4.68 19.65 -7.73
CA LEU A 218 -4.56 18.68 -8.81
C LEU A 218 -3.17 18.01 -8.87
N GLY A 219 -2.15 18.67 -8.32
CA GLY A 219 -0.82 18.09 -8.14
C GLY A 219 0.04 17.99 -9.40
N ILE A 220 -0.26 18.77 -10.44
CA ILE A 220 0.46 18.72 -11.71
C ILE A 220 1.92 19.15 -11.49
N PRO A 221 2.93 18.33 -11.87
CA PRO A 221 4.33 18.50 -11.47
C PRO A 221 4.94 19.86 -11.80
N HIS A 222 4.66 20.39 -12.99
CA HIS A 222 5.21 21.66 -13.47
C HIS A 222 4.09 22.67 -13.68
N GLN A 223 4.26 23.89 -13.17
CA GLN A 223 3.29 24.96 -13.32
C GLN A 223 3.97 26.18 -13.95
N ILE A 224 3.33 26.75 -14.98
CA ILE A 224 3.80 27.94 -15.69
C ILE A 224 2.72 29.00 -15.59
N THR A 225 3.02 30.07 -14.85
CA THR A 225 2.13 31.22 -14.70
C THR A 225 2.54 32.31 -15.68
N ILE A 226 1.55 32.81 -16.43
CA ILE A 226 1.74 33.84 -17.47
C ILE A 226 0.94 35.06 -17.06
N GLY A 227 1.59 36.21 -16.90
CA GLY A 227 0.91 37.48 -16.63
C GLY A 227 1.56 38.65 -17.36
N ASP A 228 0.83 39.75 -17.52
CA ASP A 228 1.32 40.92 -18.27
C ASP A 228 2.68 41.42 -17.76
N ARG A 229 2.85 41.49 -16.45
CA ARG A 229 4.10 41.95 -15.81
C ARG A 229 5.29 41.04 -16.11
N SER A 230 5.10 39.71 -16.10
CA SER A 230 6.21 38.78 -16.40
C SER A 230 6.57 38.87 -17.87
N LEU A 231 5.57 39.01 -18.75
CA LEU A 231 5.78 39.19 -20.18
C LEU A 231 6.52 40.49 -20.49
N ASP A 232 6.24 41.59 -19.79
CA ASP A 232 6.99 42.86 -19.93
C ASP A 232 8.49 42.68 -19.70
N ASP A 233 8.86 41.80 -18.77
CA ASP A 233 10.25 41.44 -18.47
C ASP A 233 10.82 40.38 -19.45
N GLY A 234 10.03 39.85 -20.39
CA GLY A 234 10.42 38.77 -21.30
C GLY A 234 10.48 37.39 -20.63
N GLU A 235 9.70 37.20 -19.56
CA GLU A 235 9.77 36.04 -18.67
C GLU A 235 8.38 35.44 -18.38
N VAL A 236 8.38 34.20 -17.89
CA VAL A 236 7.25 33.54 -17.22
C VAL A 236 7.67 33.06 -15.84
N GLU A 237 6.69 32.86 -14.96
CA GLU A 237 6.95 32.26 -13.66
C GLU A 237 6.79 30.74 -13.76
N TYR A 238 7.85 30.00 -13.44
CA TYR A 238 7.85 28.55 -13.32
C TYR A 238 7.86 28.12 -11.86
N LYS A 239 7.09 27.08 -11.55
CA LYS A 239 7.04 26.46 -10.23
C LYS A 239 6.95 24.94 -10.35
N SER A 240 7.78 24.25 -9.57
CA SER A 240 7.66 22.81 -9.31
C SER A 240 6.61 22.58 -8.22
N ARG A 241 5.65 21.68 -8.44
CA ARG A 241 4.65 21.30 -7.42
C ARG A 241 5.29 20.67 -6.19
N LYS A 242 6.43 20.00 -6.36
CA LYS A 242 7.17 19.36 -5.26
C LYS A 242 7.94 20.38 -4.42
N ASP A 243 8.64 21.32 -5.07
CA ASP A 243 9.55 22.24 -4.38
C ASP A 243 8.86 23.53 -3.93
N MET A 244 7.74 23.87 -4.57
CA MET A 244 6.90 25.03 -4.27
C MET A 244 7.61 26.39 -4.35
N GLN A 245 8.76 26.45 -5.01
CA GLN A 245 9.52 27.68 -5.24
C GLN A 245 9.20 28.26 -6.61
N ASN A 246 8.89 29.56 -6.63
CA ASN A 246 8.71 30.31 -7.87
C ASN A 246 10.07 30.76 -8.40
N THR A 247 10.30 30.52 -9.67
CA THR A 247 11.47 30.98 -10.41
C THR A 247 11.02 31.67 -11.69
N ARG A 248 11.79 32.63 -12.18
CA ARG A 248 11.52 33.28 -13.46
C ARG A 248 12.35 32.62 -14.54
N VAL A 249 11.72 32.34 -15.67
CA VAL A 249 12.34 31.69 -16.82
C VAL A 249 12.04 32.51 -18.07
N LYS A 250 13.04 32.73 -18.91
CA LYS A 250 12.86 33.47 -20.16
C LYS A 250 11.88 32.73 -21.08
N ILE A 251 11.06 33.50 -21.80
CA ILE A 251 10.08 32.96 -22.74
C ILE A 251 10.70 32.07 -23.82
N ASP A 252 11.94 32.35 -24.24
CA ASP A 252 12.64 31.57 -25.26
C ASP A 252 13.27 30.27 -24.72
N GLU A 253 13.35 30.13 -23.40
CA GLU A 253 13.99 28.98 -22.73
C GLU A 253 12.97 28.00 -22.14
N ILE A 254 11.75 28.46 -21.84
CA ILE A 254 10.77 27.69 -21.06
C ILE A 254 10.44 26.33 -21.69
N VAL A 255 10.27 26.25 -23.02
CA VAL A 255 9.95 24.99 -23.71
C VAL A 255 11.08 23.97 -23.53
N ASN A 256 12.34 24.40 -23.68
CA ASN A 256 13.50 23.52 -23.52
C ASN A 256 13.71 23.10 -22.06
N SER A 257 13.48 24.01 -21.12
CA SER A 257 13.53 23.72 -19.69
C SER A 257 12.52 22.64 -19.31
N ILE A 258 11.26 22.80 -19.75
CA ILE A 258 10.21 21.81 -19.50
C ILE A 258 10.53 20.47 -20.17
N LYS A 259 10.99 20.45 -21.43
CA LYS A 259 11.40 19.20 -22.09
C LYS A 259 12.48 18.46 -21.31
N SER A 260 13.45 19.18 -20.76
CA SER A 260 14.54 18.59 -19.99
C SER A 260 14.04 18.02 -18.66
N LEU A 261 13.13 18.73 -17.98
CA LEU A 261 12.50 18.26 -16.75
C LEU A 261 11.60 17.05 -16.99
N VAL A 262 10.88 17.04 -18.12
CA VAL A 262 9.98 15.94 -18.53
C VAL A 262 10.76 14.69 -18.94
N ALA A 263 11.89 14.84 -19.61
CA ALA A 263 12.71 13.71 -20.08
C ALA A 263 13.67 13.15 -19.03
N GLY A 264 14.04 13.92 -18.01
CA GLY A 264 14.98 13.52 -16.95
C GLY A 264 14.36 12.67 -15.83
N SER A 265 13.09 12.31 -15.95
CA SER A 265 12.28 11.59 -14.95
C SER A 265 12.01 10.14 -15.31
#